data_AF-A0A539ECU7-F1
#
_entry.id   AF-A0A539ECU7-F1
#
_cell.length_a   1.000
_cell.length_b   1.000
_cell.length_c   1.000
_cell.angle_alpha   90.00
_cell.angle_beta   90.00
_cell.angle_gamma   90.00
#
_symmetry.space_group_name_H-M   'P 1'
#
loop_
_entity.id
_entity.type
_entity.pdbx_description
1 polymer ?
#
loop_
_entity_poly.entity_id
_entity_poly.type
_entity_poly.pdbx_seq_one_letter_code
_entity_poly.pdbx_strand_id
1 'polypeptide(L)'
;MFGLALLHGLVVQRKRGTMVRMNLFLAVSAFMLILYSTFLTRSGVLGDFSVHSFVDLGINGLLIAFVVVYGLLGFGLYAWRMGRRRPVTPAAKPEASGLSRDYLMFLGALAILIFAVVILI
;
A
#
# COMPACT_ATOMS: atom_id res chain seq x y z
N MET A 1 3.78 -7.69 -3.96
CA MET A 1 2.95 -8.25 -2.87
C MET A 1 1.81 -7.33 -2.43
N PHE A 2 2.06 -6.05 -2.14
CA PHE A 2 0.99 -5.08 -1.82
C PHE A 2 -0.16 -5.00 -2.85
N GLY A 3 0.16 -5.01 -4.16
CA GLY A 3 -0.86 -5.04 -5.21
C GLY A 3 -1.71 -6.33 -5.25
N LEU A 4 -1.13 -7.47 -4.87
CA LEU A 4 -1.86 -8.74 -4.81
C LEU A 4 -2.80 -8.79 -3.60
N ALA A 5 -2.34 -8.30 -2.44
CA ALA A 5 -3.18 -8.09 -1.27
C ALA A 5 -4.34 -7.11 -1.57
N LEU A 6 -4.08 -6.05 -2.35
CA LEU A 6 -5.12 -5.12 -2.81
C LEU A 6 -6.17 -5.83 -3.68
N LEU A 7 -5.73 -6.64 -4.65
CA LEU A 7 -6.65 -7.37 -5.53
C LEU A 7 -7.54 -8.33 -4.74
N HIS A 8 -6.97 -9.09 -3.80
CA HIS A 8 -7.74 -9.94 -2.89
C HIS A 8 -8.73 -9.12 -2.07
N GLY A 9 -8.29 -8.02 -1.48
CA GLY A 9 -9.13 -7.12 -0.71
C GLY A 9 -10.29 -6.53 -1.53
N LEU A 10 -10.06 -6.13 -2.79
CA LEU A 10 -11.08 -5.58 -3.68
C LEU A 10 -12.14 -6.63 -4.05
N VAL A 11 -11.74 -7.88 -4.30
CA VAL A 11 -12.67 -9.00 -4.55
C VAL A 11 -13.57 -9.26 -3.34
N VAL A 12 -13.00 -9.22 -2.12
CA VAL A 12 -13.76 -9.39 -0.87
C VAL A 12 -14.70 -8.20 -0.63
N GLN A 13 -14.23 -6.97 -0.86
CA GLN A 13 -15.05 -5.76 -0.76
C GLN A 13 -16.24 -5.80 -1.72
N ARG A 14 -16.06 -6.29 -2.96
CA ARG A 14 -17.15 -6.41 -3.94
C ARG A 14 -18.25 -7.39 -3.48
N LYS A 15 -17.88 -8.43 -2.71
CA LYS A 15 -18.84 -9.41 -2.18
C LYS A 15 -19.49 -9.02 -0.86
N ARG A 16 -18.77 -8.34 0.04
CA ARG A 16 -19.24 -8.06 1.42
C ARG A 16 -19.50 -6.59 1.73
N GLY A 17 -19.08 -5.65 0.88
CA GLY A 17 -19.22 -4.21 1.11
C GLY A 17 -18.35 -3.65 2.25
N THR A 18 -17.55 -4.51 2.90
CA THR A 18 -16.65 -4.16 4.02
C THR A 18 -15.20 -3.94 3.51
N MET A 19 -14.27 -3.52 4.40
CA MET A 19 -12.83 -3.32 4.11
C MET A 19 -12.40 -2.17 3.16
N VAL A 20 -13.31 -1.23 2.82
CA VAL A 20 -12.98 -0.08 1.93
C VAL A 20 -11.77 0.73 2.42
N ARG A 21 -11.61 0.91 3.74
CA ARG A 21 -10.49 1.68 4.32
C ARG A 21 -9.14 0.99 4.09
N MET A 22 -9.08 -0.32 4.30
CA MET A 22 -7.89 -1.13 4.14
C MET A 22 -7.46 -1.19 2.67
N ASN A 23 -8.41 -1.40 1.75
CA ASN A 23 -8.11 -1.40 0.31
C ASN A 23 -7.59 -0.05 -0.18
N LEU A 24 -8.16 1.06 0.31
CA LEU A 24 -7.68 2.39 -0.08
C LEU A 24 -6.24 2.63 0.41
N PHE A 25 -5.90 2.17 1.62
CA PHE A 25 -4.54 2.22 2.13
C PHE A 25 -3.59 1.38 1.27
N LEU A 26 -3.94 0.12 0.99
CA LEU A 26 -3.13 -0.77 0.17
C LEU A 26 -2.93 -0.22 -1.25
N ALA A 27 -3.94 0.46 -1.81
CA ALA A 27 -3.84 1.07 -3.14
C ALA A 27 -2.81 2.20 -3.17
N VAL A 28 -2.86 3.11 -2.18
CA VAL A 28 -1.88 4.20 -2.05
C VAL A 28 -0.48 3.63 -1.83
N SER A 29 -0.32 2.67 -0.92
CA SER A 29 0.97 2.03 -0.64
C SER A 29 1.53 1.29 -1.87
N ALA A 30 0.70 0.53 -2.60
CA ALA A 30 1.13 -0.17 -3.81
C ALA A 30 1.61 0.81 -4.90
N PHE A 31 0.90 1.93 -5.08
CA PHE A 31 1.32 2.97 -6.01
C PHE A 31 2.64 3.63 -5.59
N MET A 32 2.82 3.93 -4.31
CA MET A 32 4.08 4.47 -3.78
C MET A 32 5.27 3.54 -4.00
N LEU A 33 5.09 2.22 -3.81
CA LEU A 33 6.15 1.25 -4.06
C LEU A 33 6.57 1.20 -5.54
N ILE A 34 5.64 1.44 -6.49
CA ILE A 34 5.96 1.52 -7.92
C ILE A 34 6.81 2.77 -8.21
N LEU A 35 6.43 3.93 -7.64
CA LEU A 35 7.21 5.15 -7.77
C LEU A 35 8.60 5.00 -7.16
N TYR A 36 8.69 4.37 -5.98
CA TYR A 36 9.96 4.10 -5.32
C TYR A 36 10.84 3.13 -6.12
N SER A 37 10.27 2.08 -6.71
CA SER A 37 11.00 1.17 -7.61
C SER A 37 11.56 1.90 -8.85
N THR A 38 10.77 2.83 -9.41
CA THR A 38 11.21 3.68 -10.52
C THR A 38 12.37 4.58 -10.10
N PHE A 39 12.31 5.16 -8.90
CA PHE A 39 13.41 5.92 -8.32
C PHE A 39 14.66 5.05 -8.16
N LEU A 40 14.58 3.89 -7.49
CA LEU A 40 15.74 3.03 -7.26
C LEU A 40 16.44 2.57 -8.55
N THR A 41 15.68 2.30 -9.61
CA THR A 41 16.23 1.75 -10.88
C THR A 41 16.72 2.81 -11.86
N ARG A 42 16.19 4.05 -11.79
CA ARG A 42 16.59 5.16 -12.69
C ARG A 42 17.42 6.25 -12.04
N SER A 43 17.60 6.21 -10.72
CA SER A 43 18.40 7.21 -10.00
C SER A 43 19.89 6.93 -9.99
N GLY A 44 20.30 5.70 -10.30
CA GLY A 44 21.69 5.28 -10.11
C GLY A 44 22.10 5.16 -8.64
N VAL A 45 21.20 5.29 -7.66
CA VAL A 45 21.49 5.10 -6.22
C VAL A 45 22.01 3.69 -5.93
N LEU A 46 21.61 2.70 -6.74
CA LEU A 46 22.13 1.33 -6.65
C LEU A 46 23.39 1.10 -7.49
N GLY A 47 24.04 2.15 -8.01
CA GLY A 47 25.26 2.09 -8.83
C GLY A 47 26.38 1.29 -8.21
N ASP A 48 26.59 1.45 -6.91
CA ASP A 48 27.65 0.76 -6.18
C ASP A 48 27.33 -0.72 -5.90
N PHE A 49 26.05 -1.11 -5.96
CA PHE A 49 25.57 -2.47 -5.64
C PHE A 49 25.08 -3.26 -6.86
N SER A 50 24.91 -2.62 -8.02
CA SER A 50 24.36 -3.26 -9.23
C SER A 50 24.90 -2.66 -10.52
N VAL A 51 25.56 -3.49 -11.33
CA VAL A 51 26.05 -3.16 -12.68
C VAL A 51 24.95 -2.85 -13.70
N HIS A 52 23.68 -3.14 -13.36
CA HIS A 52 22.51 -2.83 -14.18
C HIS A 52 21.75 -1.58 -13.70
N SER A 53 22.23 -0.87 -12.67
CA SER A 53 21.66 0.45 -12.40
C SER A 53 22.04 1.36 -13.57
N PHE A 54 21.02 1.87 -14.26
CA PHE A 54 21.26 2.78 -15.38
C PHE A 54 21.83 4.09 -14.82
N VAL A 55 22.82 4.62 -15.53
CA VAL A 55 23.55 5.88 -15.24
C VAL A 55 22.59 6.97 -14.76
N ASP A 56 23.02 7.74 -13.76
CA ASP A 56 22.31 8.92 -13.26
C ASP A 56 21.91 9.83 -14.45
N LEU A 57 20.63 9.81 -14.79
CA LEU A 57 20.06 10.56 -15.91
C LEU A 57 20.01 12.07 -15.62
N GLY A 58 20.55 12.54 -14.48
CA GLY A 58 20.50 13.93 -14.04
C GLY A 58 19.11 14.40 -13.62
N ILE A 59 18.11 13.54 -13.72
CA ILE A 59 16.70 13.79 -13.38
C ILE A 59 16.34 13.37 -11.95
N ASN A 60 17.33 13.02 -11.13
CA ASN A 60 17.16 12.53 -9.77
C ASN A 60 16.28 13.44 -8.90
N GLY A 61 16.49 14.76 -8.97
CA GLY A 61 15.66 15.73 -8.26
C GLY A 61 14.18 15.65 -8.65
N LEU A 62 13.88 15.39 -9.92
CA LEU A 62 12.51 15.22 -10.40
C LEU A 62 11.91 13.90 -9.90
N LEU A 63 12.65 12.78 -9.93
CA LEU A 63 12.13 11.51 -9.38
C LEU A 63 11.83 11.61 -7.88
N ILE A 64 12.70 12.27 -7.10
CA ILE A 64 12.46 12.52 -5.67
C ILE A 64 11.22 13.40 -5.49
N ALA A 65 11.10 14.47 -6.28
CA ALA A 65 9.92 15.32 -6.25
C ALA A 65 8.64 14.52 -6.56
N PHE A 66 8.67 13.59 -7.53
CA PHE A 66 7.55 12.70 -7.81
C PHE A 66 7.21 11.82 -6.59
N VAL A 67 8.18 11.17 -5.95
CA VAL A 67 7.92 10.34 -4.77
C VAL A 67 7.30 11.18 -3.64
N VAL A 68 7.84 12.37 -3.37
CA VAL A 68 7.36 13.24 -2.28
C VAL A 68 5.98 13.82 -2.60
N VAL A 69 5.78 14.42 -3.77
CA VAL A 69 4.52 15.08 -4.16
C VAL A 69 3.38 14.06 -4.20
N TYR A 70 3.57 12.92 -4.85
CA TYR A 70 2.53 11.90 -4.93
C TYR A 70 2.34 11.16 -3.59
N GLY A 71 3.37 11.06 -2.76
CA GLY A 71 3.24 10.56 -1.38
C GLY A 71 2.37 11.48 -0.52
N LEU A 72 2.66 12.78 -0.53
CA LEU A 72 1.88 13.79 0.19
C LEU A 72 0.44 13.85 -0.33
N LEU A 73 0.24 13.81 -1.65
CA LEU A 73 -1.10 13.75 -2.25
C LEU A 73 -1.84 12.46 -1.87
N GLY A 74 -1.21 11.30 -2.04
CA GLY A 74 -1.83 10.00 -1.80
C GLY A 74 -2.22 9.80 -0.33
N PHE A 75 -1.24 9.96 0.58
CA PHE A 75 -1.48 9.81 2.01
C PHE A 75 -2.27 10.99 2.59
N GLY A 76 -2.07 12.21 2.08
CA GLY A 76 -2.84 13.39 2.49
C GLY A 76 -4.32 13.27 2.14
N LEU A 77 -4.65 12.85 0.91
CA LEU A 77 -6.04 12.59 0.50
C LEU A 77 -6.65 11.42 1.29
N TYR A 78 -5.86 10.38 1.57
CA TYR A 78 -6.29 9.27 2.42
C TYR A 78 -6.63 9.76 3.84
N ALA A 79 -5.74 10.51 4.48
CA ALA A 79 -5.93 11.06 5.82
C ALA A 79 -7.11 12.04 5.87
N TRP A 80 -7.21 12.93 4.89
CA TRP A 80 -8.33 13.87 4.76
C TRP A 80 -9.68 13.16 4.59
N ARG A 81 -9.72 12.12 3.75
CA ARG A 81 -10.92 11.29 3.57
C ARG A 81 -11.29 10.52 4.84
N MET A 82 -10.31 10.07 5.62
CA MET A 82 -10.56 9.44 6.92
C MET A 82 -11.05 10.44 7.97
N GLY A 83 -10.46 11.64 8.03
CA GLY A 83 -10.87 12.69 8.96
C GLY A 83 -12.27 13.23 8.71
N ARG A 84 -12.74 13.25 7.44
CA ARG A 84 -14.10 13.65 7.09
C ARG A 84 -15.16 12.59 7.35
N ARG A 85 -14.79 11.31 7.37
CA ARG A 85 -15.73 10.25 7.74
C ARG A 85 -15.81 10.19 9.27
N ARG A 86 -16.80 10.90 9.84
CA ARG A 86 -17.20 10.71 11.25
C ARG A 86 -17.33 9.21 11.53
N PRO A 87 -16.92 8.72 12.72
CA PRO A 87 -17.14 7.33 13.10
C PRO A 87 -18.65 7.13 13.24
N VAL A 88 -19.30 6.75 12.14
CA VAL A 88 -20.69 6.30 12.16
C VAL A 88 -20.67 4.89 12.74
N THR A 89 -20.70 4.88 14.08
CA THR A 89 -21.37 3.91 14.94
C THR A 89 -20.86 2.47 14.92
N PRO A 90 -21.19 1.71 15.98
CA PRO A 90 -20.26 0.91 16.74
C PRO A 90 -19.74 -0.26 15.90
N ALA A 91 -18.56 -0.75 16.26
CA ALA A 91 -18.11 -2.08 15.91
C ALA A 91 -19.31 -3.02 15.87
N ALA A 92 -19.72 -3.42 14.66
CA ALA A 92 -20.60 -4.57 14.51
C ALA A 92 -19.92 -5.65 15.33
N LYS A 93 -20.64 -6.12 16.34
CA LYS A 93 -20.14 -7.04 17.37
C LYS A 93 -19.17 -8.01 16.69
N PRO A 94 -17.94 -8.19 17.20
CA PRO A 94 -17.12 -9.28 16.73
C PRO A 94 -17.94 -10.53 17.04
N GLU A 95 -18.63 -11.07 16.04
CA GLU A 95 -19.21 -12.40 16.16
C GLU A 95 -18.01 -13.31 16.27
N ALA A 96 -17.65 -13.55 17.53
CA ALA A 96 -16.66 -14.50 18.00
C ALA A 96 -17.18 -15.90 17.67
N SER A 97 -17.28 -16.18 16.38
CA SER A 97 -17.17 -17.50 15.81
C SER A 97 -15.70 -17.59 15.40
N GLY A 98 -14.89 -18.29 16.20
CA GLY A 98 -13.42 -18.33 16.15
C GLY A 98 -12.79 -18.80 14.82
N LEU A 99 -13.59 -18.95 13.77
CA LEU A 99 -13.18 -19.30 12.42
C LEU A 99 -14.09 -18.65 11.36
N SER A 100 -14.61 -17.45 11.62
CA SER A 100 -15.34 -16.70 10.60
C SER A 100 -14.37 -16.38 9.46
N ARG A 101 -14.71 -16.77 8.25
CA ARG A 101 -13.86 -16.65 7.05
C ARG A 101 -13.32 -15.22 6.82
N ASP A 102 -13.98 -14.21 7.40
CA ASP A 102 -13.53 -12.82 7.40
C ASP A 102 -12.27 -12.58 8.23
N TYR A 103 -12.15 -13.25 9.39
CA TYR A 103 -10.94 -13.22 10.21
C TYR A 103 -9.77 -13.90 9.48
N LEU A 104 -10.05 -15.02 8.79
CA LEU A 104 -9.05 -15.72 7.98
C LEU A 104 -8.57 -14.88 6.79
N MET A 105 -9.48 -14.17 6.13
CA MET A 105 -9.16 -13.24 5.05
C MET A 105 -8.37 -12.03 5.54
N PHE A 106 -8.73 -11.47 6.70
CA PHE A 106 -7.97 -10.39 7.34
C PHE A 106 -6.56 -10.85 7.73
N LEU A 107 -6.45 -12.01 8.37
CA LEU A 107 -5.18 -12.61 8.76
C LEU A 107 -4.30 -12.93 7.55
N GLY A 108 -4.89 -13.42 6.44
CA GLY A 108 -4.18 -13.65 5.19
C GLY A 108 -3.65 -12.36 4.57
N ALA A 109 -4.45 -11.29 4.53
CA ALA A 109 -4.01 -9.97 4.06
C ALA A 109 -2.90 -9.39 4.96
N LEU A 110 -3.01 -9.56 6.28
CA LEU A 110 -2.00 -9.16 7.25
C LEU A 110 -0.68 -9.94 7.06
N ALA A 111 -0.76 -11.25 6.85
CA ALA A 111 0.41 -12.09 6.60
C ALA A 111 1.15 -11.64 5.33
N ILE A 112 0.44 -11.41 4.23
CA ILE A 112 1.04 -10.91 2.98
C ILE A 112 1.69 -9.53 3.20
N LEU A 113 1.08 -8.67 4.03
CA LEU A 113 1.65 -7.36 4.38
C LEU A 113 2.93 -7.50 5.20
N ILE A 114 2.98 -8.41 6.18
CA ILE A 114 4.19 -8.71 6.97
C ILE A 114 5.30 -9.21 6.05
N PHE A 115 5.03 -10.19 5.18
CA PHE A 115 6.02 -10.67 4.21
C PHE A 115 6.53 -9.55 3.30
N ALA A 116 5.64 -8.64 2.89
CA ALA A 116 6.03 -7.52 2.04
C ALA A 116 6.93 -6.51 2.77
N VAL A 117 6.75 -6.30 4.07
CA VAL A 117 7.64 -5.45 4.89
C VAL A 117 8.99 -6.14 5.12
N VAL A 118 8.99 -7.46 5.37
CA VAL A 118 10.23 -8.22 5.55
C VAL A 118 11.10 -8.20 4.30
N ILE A 119 10.52 -8.30 3.09
CA ILE A 119 11.27 -8.22 1.83
C ILE A 119 11.77 -6.79 1.52
N LEU A 120 11.11 -5.78 2.08
CA LEU A 120 11.48 -4.38 1.86
C LEU A 120 12.73 -3.97 2.66
N ILE A 121 12.99 -4.63 3.80
CA ILE A 121 14.19 -4.48 4.63
C ILE A 121 15.34 -5.28 4.01
#